data_AF-A0A2V9X9Z5-F1
#
_entry.id   AF-A0A2V9X9Z5-F1
#
_cell.length_a   1.000
_cell.length_b   1.000
_cell.length_c   1.000
_cell.angle_alpha   90.00
_cell.angle_beta   90.00
_cell.angle_gamma   90.00
#
_symmetry.space_group_name_H-M   'P 1'
#
loop_
_entity.id
_entity.type
_entity.pdbx_description
1 polymer ?
#
loop_
_entity_poly.entity_id
_entity_poly.type
_entity_poly.pdbx_seq_one_letter_code
_entity_poly.pdbx_strand_id
1 'polypeptide(L)'
;MRTPNSGLGSARNTGLLAATGEIVAYIDDDAYPDPDWLKYLAATFLDSGFVGVGGPNLPPCDDGWVADCVSNAPGGPIHVLLTDREAEHIPGCNMAYRKSALLEIGGFDERFRVAGDDVDVCWSLQKHNWQLGFSPAAVVWHHRRNSVRTYLKQQRGYGRAEALLEKKWPEKYNPAGHVSWAGRVYGNGFFTVLPRAGRIYQGIWGTAPFQRLYEPAPGWISSLVLMPEWFLIVGLLALLTGLSYSWKPLLLGAPLSLLALGAPLAHAAASGIRASPSRPTRSFVEKVRLAGVTTFLHLLQPLARLFGRVRWGLTPWRWIKAESPSLPRAHSIVLWSEVWRATQERLEEVEFALKELGVVVRRGGDFDNWDLEIPSGLLGSARLRMVAEEHYQGRQLVRWRVLPKCSRIGLVVLSALIAIAIGAGTARAWTACASVTMMSLLLGLSTLQECDAATASALRAIQERAVEPSSAQLVPGHSKGTFHTAPQSMANYVPAIGSIAEGED
;
A
#
# COMPACT_ATOMS: atom_id res chain seq x y z
N MET A 1 -15.73 16.92 31.48
CA MET A 1 -16.59 17.24 30.31
C MET A 1 -17.37 15.99 29.94
N ARG A 2 -18.64 16.10 29.52
CA ARG A 2 -19.43 14.98 29.01
C ARG A 2 -19.96 15.37 27.64
N THR A 3 -19.78 14.50 26.65
CA THR A 3 -20.23 14.71 25.27
C THR A 3 -21.07 13.52 24.80
N PRO A 4 -21.96 13.72 23.81
CA PRO A 4 -22.61 12.60 23.12
C PRO A 4 -21.59 11.66 22.47
N ASN A 5 -21.94 10.37 22.30
CA ASN A 5 -21.05 9.39 21.69
C ASN A 5 -20.86 9.62 20.18
N SER A 6 -19.92 10.48 19.83
CA SER A 6 -19.54 10.79 18.44
C SER A 6 -18.32 10.00 17.95
N GLY A 7 -17.65 9.23 18.80
CA GLY A 7 -16.44 8.47 18.48
C GLY A 7 -15.16 9.12 19.02
N LEU A 8 -14.05 8.40 18.93
CA LEU A 8 -12.82 8.78 19.63
C LEU A 8 -12.17 10.07 19.10
N GLY A 9 -12.20 10.31 17.78
CA GLY A 9 -11.61 11.52 17.19
C GLY A 9 -12.30 12.80 17.70
N SER A 10 -13.64 12.78 17.78
CA SER A 10 -14.42 13.90 18.32
C SER A 10 -14.15 14.14 19.81
N ALA A 11 -13.96 13.07 20.59
CA ALA A 11 -13.56 13.18 21.99
C ALA A 11 -12.15 13.79 22.14
N ARG A 12 -11.19 13.36 21.31
CA ARG A 12 -9.82 13.91 21.26
C ARG A 12 -9.81 15.39 20.88
N ASN A 13 -10.65 15.80 19.92
CA ASN A 13 -10.82 17.21 19.52
C ASN A 13 -11.44 18.06 20.64
N THR A 14 -12.44 17.52 21.35
CA THR A 14 -13.03 18.21 22.51
C THR A 14 -11.95 18.48 23.56
N GLY A 15 -11.08 17.49 23.82
CA GLY A 15 -9.93 17.65 24.71
C GLY A 15 -8.91 18.68 24.19
N LEU A 16 -8.58 18.64 22.89
CA LEU A 16 -7.66 19.58 22.24
C LEU A 16 -8.10 21.03 22.42
N LEU A 17 -9.37 21.32 22.16
CA LEU A 17 -9.92 22.67 22.25
C LEU A 17 -9.94 23.20 23.68
N ALA A 18 -10.15 22.31 24.65
CA ALA A 18 -10.18 22.68 26.07
C ALA A 18 -8.78 22.76 26.73
N ALA A 19 -7.78 22.06 26.20
CA ALA A 19 -6.43 22.05 26.75
C ALA A 19 -5.79 23.45 26.68
N THR A 20 -5.06 23.87 27.71
CA THR A 20 -4.38 25.19 27.75
C THR A 20 -2.86 25.10 27.56
N GLY A 21 -2.28 23.91 27.60
CA GLY A 21 -0.85 23.69 27.41
C GLY A 21 -0.39 23.83 25.96
N GLU A 22 0.92 24.10 25.78
CA GLU A 22 1.57 24.13 24.47
C GLU A 22 1.64 22.72 23.85
N ILE A 23 1.77 21.69 24.69
CA ILE A 23 1.80 20.28 24.30
C ILE A 23 0.52 19.63 24.83
N VAL A 24 -0.16 18.86 23.98
CA VAL A 24 -1.31 18.05 24.35
C VAL A 24 -0.92 16.58 24.26
N ALA A 25 -0.90 15.90 25.40
CA ALA A 25 -0.63 14.48 25.51
C ALA A 25 -1.94 13.68 25.63
N TYR A 26 -2.02 12.56 24.92
CA TYR A 26 -3.15 11.66 24.88
C TYR A 26 -2.73 10.28 25.40
N ILE A 27 -3.62 9.69 26.20
CA ILE A 27 -3.52 8.33 26.72
C ILE A 27 -4.90 7.69 26.68
N ASP A 28 -4.97 6.40 26.39
CA ASP A 28 -6.23 5.65 26.38
C ASP A 28 -6.69 5.31 27.80
N ASP A 29 -7.99 5.02 27.98
CA ASP A 29 -8.60 4.73 29.27
C ASP A 29 -8.26 3.33 29.82
N ASP A 30 -7.75 2.45 28.97
CA ASP A 30 -7.16 1.15 29.29
C ASP A 30 -5.63 1.21 29.36
N ALA A 31 -5.06 2.40 29.63
CA ALA A 31 -3.63 2.62 29.81
C ALA A 31 -3.31 3.53 31.01
N TYR A 32 -2.08 3.39 31.54
CA TYR A 32 -1.53 4.28 32.56
C TYR A 32 -0.07 4.63 32.27
N PRO A 33 0.37 5.87 32.53
CA PRO A 33 1.71 6.31 32.19
C PRO A 33 2.76 5.86 33.22
N ASP A 34 4.01 5.73 32.79
CA ASP A 34 5.15 5.72 33.71
C ASP A 34 5.23 7.06 34.50
N PRO A 35 5.70 7.07 35.77
CA PRO A 35 5.76 8.30 36.56
C PRO A 35 6.50 9.47 35.90
N ASP A 36 7.53 9.20 35.10
CA ASP A 36 8.33 10.22 34.40
C ASP A 36 7.87 10.43 32.93
N TRP A 37 6.74 9.85 32.51
CA TRP A 37 6.25 9.89 31.13
C TRP A 37 6.19 11.31 30.53
N LEU A 38 5.54 12.26 31.23
CA LEU A 38 5.42 13.65 30.76
C LEU A 38 6.77 14.37 30.72
N LYS A 39 7.68 14.04 31.65
CA LYS A 39 9.02 14.62 31.70
C LYS A 39 9.83 14.20 30.47
N TYR A 40 9.77 12.93 30.09
CA TYR A 40 10.46 12.43 28.90
C TYR A 40 9.85 12.97 27.60
N LEU A 41 8.53 13.09 27.51
CA LEU A 41 7.87 13.75 26.38
C LEU A 41 8.33 15.21 26.25
N ALA A 42 8.26 15.97 27.34
CA ALA A 42 8.67 17.37 27.35
C ALA A 42 10.15 17.54 27.00
N ALA A 43 11.03 16.71 27.55
CA ALA A 43 12.45 16.72 27.23
C ALA A 43 12.70 16.47 25.74
N THR A 44 11.98 15.53 25.12
CA THR A 44 12.09 15.27 23.67
C THR A 44 11.61 16.47 22.85
N PHE A 45 10.52 17.14 23.22
CA PHE A 45 10.08 18.37 22.53
C PHE A 45 11.01 19.56 22.71
N LEU A 46 11.75 19.64 23.82
CA LEU A 46 12.72 20.71 24.06
C LEU A 46 14.03 20.49 23.28
N ASP A 47 14.44 19.24 23.12
CA ASP A 47 15.67 18.84 22.43
C ASP A 47 15.50 18.75 20.90
N SER A 48 14.28 18.91 20.37
CA SER A 48 14.02 18.73 18.95
C SER A 48 12.93 19.64 18.36
N GLY A 49 12.91 19.71 17.03
CA GLY A 49 11.86 20.38 16.25
C GLY A 49 10.61 19.52 16.01
N PHE A 50 10.42 18.40 16.73
CA PHE A 50 9.29 17.51 16.47
C PHE A 50 7.96 18.18 16.81
N VAL A 51 6.94 17.92 15.98
CA VAL A 51 5.56 18.41 16.20
C VAL A 51 4.69 17.38 16.92
N GLY A 52 5.10 16.11 16.91
CA GLY A 52 4.48 15.03 17.67
C GLY A 52 5.54 14.09 18.21
N VAL A 53 5.32 13.52 19.40
CA VAL A 53 6.23 12.57 20.05
C VAL A 53 5.41 11.42 20.63
N GLY A 54 5.85 10.19 20.37
CA GLY A 54 5.32 8.99 21.00
C GLY A 54 6.34 8.27 21.85
N GLY A 55 5.92 7.20 22.51
CA GLY A 55 6.84 6.29 23.20
C GLY A 55 6.23 4.91 23.39
N PRO A 56 6.98 3.94 23.95
CA PRO A 56 6.55 2.55 24.02
C PRO A 56 5.19 2.35 24.69
N ASN A 57 4.39 1.41 24.19
CA ASN A 57 3.18 0.91 24.86
C ASN A 57 3.35 -0.55 25.27
N LEU A 58 3.69 -0.78 26.54
CA LEU A 58 4.04 -2.09 27.08
C LEU A 58 2.83 -2.75 27.76
N PRO A 59 2.62 -4.07 27.64
CA PRO A 59 1.60 -4.76 28.42
C PRO A 59 2.00 -4.74 29.91
N PRO A 60 1.05 -4.46 30.83
CA PRO A 60 1.29 -4.61 32.26
C PRO A 60 1.69 -6.05 32.63
N CYS A 61 2.49 -6.19 33.68
CA CYS A 61 2.71 -7.49 34.30
C CYS A 61 1.38 -8.02 34.86
N ASP A 62 1.09 -9.30 34.61
CA ASP A 62 -0.12 -9.98 35.11
C ASP A 62 -1.47 -9.47 34.58
N ASP A 63 -1.52 -8.96 33.35
CA ASP A 63 -2.76 -8.54 32.65
C ASP A 63 -3.70 -9.73 32.29
N GLY A 64 -3.29 -10.94 32.63
CA GLY A 64 -4.02 -12.18 32.43
C GLY A 64 -3.53 -12.96 31.21
N TRP A 65 -3.67 -14.29 31.28
CA TRP A 65 -3.06 -15.19 30.29
C TRP A 65 -3.56 -15.00 28.84
N VAL A 66 -4.80 -14.53 28.65
CA VAL A 66 -5.32 -14.20 27.30
C VAL A 66 -4.72 -12.89 26.80
N ALA A 67 -4.59 -11.89 27.67
CA ALA A 67 -3.97 -10.62 27.34
C ALA A 67 -2.50 -10.81 26.94
N ASP A 68 -1.78 -11.73 27.60
CA ASP A 68 -0.43 -12.16 27.21
C ASP A 68 -0.40 -12.82 25.81
N CYS A 69 -1.37 -13.67 25.49
CA CYS A 69 -1.47 -14.22 24.14
C CYS A 69 -1.72 -13.13 23.10
N VAL A 70 -2.55 -12.13 23.43
CA VAL A 70 -2.88 -11.00 22.55
C VAL A 70 -1.71 -10.03 22.41
N SER A 71 -0.91 -9.80 23.45
CA SER A 71 0.30 -8.97 23.38
C SER A 71 1.36 -9.57 22.45
N ASN A 72 1.38 -10.91 22.34
CA ASN A 72 2.20 -11.66 21.41
C ASN A 72 1.53 -11.92 20.05
N ALA A 73 0.30 -11.45 19.82
CA ALA A 73 -0.43 -11.62 18.56
C ALA A 73 -0.21 -10.42 17.61
N PRO A 74 -0.35 -10.60 16.29
CA PRO A 74 -0.10 -9.54 15.32
C PRO A 74 -1.19 -8.45 15.35
N GLY A 75 -0.87 -7.27 14.81
CA GLY A 75 -1.84 -6.19 14.63
C GLY A 75 -2.14 -5.40 15.90
N GLY A 76 -1.25 -5.39 16.89
CA GLY A 76 -1.27 -4.45 18.01
C GLY A 76 -0.90 -3.02 17.58
N PRO A 77 -1.21 -2.01 18.42
CA PRO A 77 -0.80 -0.63 18.19
C PRO A 77 0.72 -0.50 18.36
N ILE A 78 1.46 -0.36 17.26
CA ILE A 78 2.93 -0.33 17.25
C ILE A 78 3.42 0.91 16.50
N HIS A 79 4.53 1.49 16.98
CA HIS A 79 5.22 2.60 16.34
C HIS A 79 5.87 2.16 15.04
N VAL A 80 5.89 3.06 14.06
CA VAL A 80 6.71 2.90 12.86
C VAL A 80 7.85 3.89 12.97
N LEU A 81 9.09 3.40 13.10
CA LEU A 81 10.26 4.27 13.33
C LEU A 81 11.13 4.36 12.08
N LEU A 82 11.51 5.58 11.72
CA LEU A 82 12.46 5.89 10.64
C LEU A 82 13.90 5.77 11.17
N THR A 83 14.11 6.22 12.41
CA THR A 83 15.37 6.11 13.16
C THR A 83 15.05 5.80 14.63
N ASP A 84 16.07 5.69 15.49
CA ASP A 84 15.86 5.49 16.93
C ASP A 84 15.15 6.67 17.61
N ARG A 85 15.04 7.83 16.94
CA ARG A 85 14.43 9.06 17.47
C ARG A 85 13.31 9.62 16.61
N GLU A 86 13.20 9.21 15.35
CA GLU A 86 12.19 9.70 14.41
C GLU A 86 11.16 8.61 14.12
N ALA A 87 9.89 9.00 14.19
CA ALA A 87 8.76 8.15 13.89
C ALA A 87 8.09 8.55 12.57
N GLU A 88 7.59 7.57 11.83
CA GLU A 88 6.59 7.77 10.79
C GLU A 88 5.17 7.61 11.34
N HIS A 89 5.00 6.83 12.40
CA HIS A 89 3.70 6.62 13.05
C HIS A 89 3.84 6.45 14.55
N ILE A 90 2.99 7.18 15.27
CA ILE A 90 2.83 7.09 16.72
C ILE A 90 1.40 6.58 16.99
N PRO A 91 1.22 5.45 17.71
CA PRO A 91 -0.08 4.88 18.00
C PRO A 91 -0.87 5.72 19.01
N GLY A 92 -2.20 5.68 18.87
CA GLY A 92 -3.12 6.51 19.65
C GLY A 92 -3.04 6.37 21.18
N CYS A 93 -2.55 5.23 21.68
CA CYS A 93 -2.45 4.95 23.11
C CYS A 93 -1.30 5.68 23.84
N ASN A 94 -0.32 6.23 23.11
CA ASN A 94 0.80 6.97 23.68
C ASN A 94 1.32 8.00 22.67
N MET A 95 0.65 9.16 22.62
CA MET A 95 0.96 10.23 21.67
C MET A 95 0.85 11.59 22.31
N ALA A 96 1.75 12.50 21.94
CA ALA A 96 1.68 13.90 22.32
C ALA A 96 1.99 14.78 21.10
N TYR A 97 1.34 15.94 21.01
CA TYR A 97 1.52 16.88 19.90
C TYR A 97 1.65 18.30 20.39
N ARG A 98 2.39 19.13 19.63
CA ARG A 98 2.29 20.58 19.78
C ARG A 98 0.88 21.02 19.42
N LYS A 99 0.23 21.74 20.33
CA LYS A 99 -1.15 22.19 20.19
C LYS A 99 -1.35 23.00 18.91
N SER A 100 -0.40 23.89 18.59
CA SER A 100 -0.42 24.71 17.38
C SER A 100 -0.47 23.87 16.10
N ALA A 101 0.45 22.91 15.97
CA ALA A 101 0.52 22.01 14.82
C ALA A 101 -0.77 21.16 14.66
N LEU A 102 -1.32 20.68 15.77
CA LEU A 102 -2.54 19.87 15.74
C LEU A 102 -3.78 20.70 15.35
N LEU A 103 -3.86 21.96 15.80
CA LEU A 103 -4.91 22.89 15.37
C LEU A 103 -4.78 23.28 13.90
N GLU A 104 -3.55 23.48 13.41
CA GLU A 104 -3.28 23.87 12.03
C GLU A 104 -3.75 22.82 11.01
N ILE A 105 -3.60 21.53 11.32
CA ILE A 105 -4.14 20.45 10.50
C ILE A 105 -5.64 20.19 10.69
N GLY A 106 -6.32 20.93 11.57
CA GLY A 106 -7.74 20.79 11.87
C GLY A 106 -8.09 19.70 12.89
N GLY A 107 -7.11 19.20 13.66
CA GLY A 107 -7.29 18.15 14.67
C GLY A 107 -7.47 16.74 14.10
N PHE A 108 -8.13 15.87 14.87
CA PHE A 108 -8.46 14.51 14.45
C PHE A 108 -9.69 14.49 13.55
N ASP A 109 -9.64 13.75 12.45
CA ASP A 109 -10.79 13.61 11.56
C ASP A 109 -11.88 12.72 12.17
N GLU A 110 -13.04 13.31 12.43
CA GLU A 110 -14.15 12.65 13.13
C GLU A 110 -14.78 11.47 12.38
N ARG A 111 -14.44 11.29 11.09
CA ARG A 111 -14.83 10.11 10.32
C ARG A 111 -14.24 8.82 10.91
N PHE A 112 -13.07 8.92 11.56
CA PHE A 112 -12.42 7.82 12.26
C PHE A 112 -12.99 7.63 13.67
N ARG A 113 -14.19 7.06 13.75
CA ARG A 113 -14.90 6.90 15.04
C ARG A 113 -14.30 5.84 15.98
N VAL A 114 -13.57 4.85 15.44
CA VAL A 114 -13.14 3.64 16.18
C VAL A 114 -11.64 3.39 16.11
N ALA A 115 -10.98 3.66 14.98
CA ALA A 115 -9.54 3.46 14.79
C ALA A 115 -9.06 4.17 13.51
N GLY A 116 -7.74 4.32 13.39
CA GLY A 116 -7.04 4.88 12.22
C GLY A 116 -6.88 6.39 12.25
N ASP A 117 -7.38 7.05 13.28
CA ASP A 117 -7.24 8.50 13.46
C ASP A 117 -5.80 8.89 13.84
N ASP A 118 -5.08 8.01 14.54
CA ASP A 118 -3.65 8.13 14.85
C ASP A 118 -2.78 8.13 13.58
N VAL A 119 -3.06 7.19 12.67
CA VAL A 119 -2.42 7.12 11.34
C VAL A 119 -2.73 8.38 10.53
N ASP A 120 -4.01 8.79 10.49
CA ASP A 120 -4.48 9.96 9.76
C ASP A 120 -3.80 11.26 10.20
N VAL A 121 -3.73 11.50 11.51
CA VAL A 121 -3.05 12.67 12.08
C VAL A 121 -1.56 12.64 11.79
N CYS A 122 -0.90 11.49 11.95
CA CYS A 122 0.53 11.37 11.64
C CYS A 122 0.83 11.72 10.18
N TRP A 123 0.02 11.22 9.23
CA TRP A 123 0.18 11.54 7.81
C TRP A 123 -0.17 12.99 7.47
N SER A 124 -1.19 13.56 8.13
CA SER A 124 -1.56 14.97 7.96
C SER A 124 -0.43 15.91 8.39
N LEU A 125 0.23 15.63 9.52
CA LEU A 125 1.40 16.38 9.99
C LEU A 125 2.59 16.23 9.03
N GLN A 126 2.86 15.01 8.55
CA GLN A 126 3.93 14.77 7.58
C GLN A 126 3.69 15.43 6.23
N LYS A 127 2.42 15.60 5.81
CA LYS A 127 2.08 16.34 4.58
C LYS A 127 2.56 17.81 4.63
N HIS A 128 2.73 18.37 5.83
CA HIS A 128 3.30 19.70 6.05
C HIS A 128 4.83 19.69 6.16
N ASN A 129 5.48 18.56 5.83
CA ASN A 129 6.91 18.30 6.02
C ASN A 129 7.38 18.41 7.47
N TRP A 130 6.47 18.24 8.44
CA TRP A 130 6.84 18.21 9.84
C TRP A 130 7.23 16.81 10.30
N GLN A 131 8.10 16.76 11.31
CA GLN A 131 8.69 15.52 11.80
C GLN A 131 8.03 15.04 13.08
N LEU A 132 7.91 13.72 13.21
CA LEU A 132 7.43 13.06 14.41
C LEU A 132 8.60 12.36 15.12
N GLY A 133 8.56 12.40 16.45
CA GLY A 133 9.59 11.86 17.32
C GLY A 133 9.18 10.57 18.02
N PHE A 134 10.18 9.84 18.46
CA PHE A 134 10.06 8.71 19.35
C PHE A 134 10.94 8.92 20.59
N SER A 135 10.31 8.84 21.76
CA SER A 135 10.98 8.90 23.05
C SER A 135 10.95 7.52 23.69
N PRO A 136 12.07 6.77 23.70
CA PRO A 136 12.10 5.40 24.21
C PRO A 136 11.82 5.32 25.72
N ALA A 137 12.01 6.42 26.46
CA ALA A 137 11.75 6.50 27.89
C ALA A 137 10.31 6.93 28.23
N ALA A 138 9.55 7.50 27.27
CA ALA A 138 8.16 7.89 27.49
C ALA A 138 7.23 6.67 27.43
N VAL A 139 7.30 5.79 28.42
CA VAL A 139 6.57 4.52 28.45
C VAL A 139 5.14 4.69 28.96
N VAL A 140 4.22 3.97 28.33
CA VAL A 140 2.85 3.77 28.81
C VAL A 140 2.60 2.28 28.98
N TRP A 141 1.94 1.91 30.07
CA TRP A 141 1.45 0.56 30.33
C TRP A 141 0.02 0.45 29.79
N HIS A 142 -0.20 -0.40 28.79
CA HIS A 142 -1.46 -0.48 28.06
C HIS A 142 -2.03 -1.90 28.11
N HIS A 143 -3.21 -2.02 28.72
CA HIS A 143 -3.91 -3.29 28.89
C HIS A 143 -4.33 -3.86 27.54
N ARG A 144 -4.06 -5.15 27.32
CA ARG A 144 -4.46 -5.85 26.10
C ARG A 144 -5.85 -6.45 26.27
N ARG A 145 -6.47 -6.78 25.14
CA ARG A 145 -7.81 -7.40 25.17
C ARG A 145 -7.73 -8.76 25.87
N ASN A 146 -8.51 -8.94 26.93
CA ASN A 146 -8.59 -10.17 27.71
C ASN A 146 -9.46 -11.28 27.10
N SER A 147 -9.93 -11.10 25.86
CA SER A 147 -10.81 -12.04 25.16
C SER A 147 -10.49 -12.11 23.67
N VAL A 148 -10.41 -13.34 23.15
CA VAL A 148 -10.24 -13.61 21.71
C VAL A 148 -11.33 -12.91 20.89
N ARG A 149 -12.59 -12.92 21.36
CA ARG A 149 -13.70 -12.28 20.65
C ARG A 149 -13.50 -10.77 20.52
N THR A 150 -13.05 -10.12 21.59
CA THR A 150 -12.79 -8.68 21.62
C THR A 150 -11.59 -8.32 20.76
N TYR A 151 -10.53 -9.13 20.79
CA TYR A 151 -9.39 -9.01 19.88
C TYR A 151 -9.81 -9.10 18.40
N LEU A 152 -10.58 -10.12 17.99
CA LEU A 152 -11.04 -10.25 16.60
C LEU A 152 -11.97 -9.09 16.19
N LYS A 153 -12.77 -8.56 17.13
CA LYS A 153 -13.58 -7.35 16.88
C LYS A 153 -12.69 -6.13 16.63
N GLN A 154 -11.62 -5.97 17.41
CA GLN A 154 -10.63 -4.90 17.21
C GLN A 154 -9.95 -5.04 15.84
N GLN A 155 -9.51 -6.24 15.45
CA GLN A 155 -8.86 -6.47 14.15
C GLN A 155 -9.81 -6.20 12.97
N ARG A 156 -11.09 -6.54 13.08
CA ARG A 156 -12.11 -6.10 12.10
C ARG A 156 -12.27 -4.59 12.04
N GLY A 157 -12.24 -3.92 13.20
CA GLY A 157 -12.31 -2.46 13.31
C GLY A 157 -11.12 -1.79 12.62
N TYR A 158 -9.93 -2.34 12.80
CA TYR A 158 -8.74 -1.86 12.11
C TYR A 158 -8.78 -2.09 10.59
N GLY A 159 -9.30 -3.25 10.13
CA GLY A 159 -9.51 -3.47 8.69
C GLY A 159 -10.50 -2.46 8.06
N ARG A 160 -11.53 -2.06 8.83
CA ARG A 160 -12.42 -0.95 8.43
C ARG A 160 -11.68 0.37 8.36
N ALA A 161 -10.82 0.67 9.34
CA ALA A 161 -10.04 1.90 9.38
C ALA A 161 -9.09 1.99 8.18
N GLU A 162 -8.43 0.88 7.81
CA GLU A 162 -7.59 0.83 6.61
C GLU A 162 -8.37 1.16 5.33
N ALA A 163 -9.63 0.71 5.21
CA ALA A 163 -10.47 1.04 4.06
C ALA A 163 -10.87 2.53 4.00
N LEU A 164 -10.97 3.20 5.15
CA LEU A 164 -11.24 4.64 5.22
C LEU A 164 -9.96 5.45 4.95
N LEU A 165 -8.84 5.02 5.51
CA LEU A 165 -7.53 5.61 5.30
C LEU A 165 -7.12 5.53 3.83
N GLU A 166 -7.34 4.38 3.17
CA GLU A 166 -7.01 4.23 1.75
C GLU A 166 -7.79 5.19 0.85
N LYS A 167 -9.06 5.46 1.17
CA LYS A 167 -9.88 6.44 0.43
C LYS A 167 -9.39 7.88 0.64
N LYS A 168 -8.81 8.20 1.79
CA LYS A 168 -8.33 9.55 2.12
C LYS A 168 -6.88 9.77 1.67
N TRP A 169 -6.06 8.73 1.72
CA TRP A 169 -4.62 8.73 1.48
C TRP A 169 -4.19 7.62 0.50
N PRO A 170 -4.76 7.56 -0.72
CA PRO A 170 -4.51 6.47 -1.66
C PRO A 170 -3.02 6.32 -2.03
N GLU A 171 -2.24 7.40 -1.98
CA GLU A 171 -0.80 7.46 -2.23
C GLU A 171 0.04 6.75 -1.17
N LYS A 172 -0.48 6.59 0.05
CA LYS A 172 0.18 5.83 1.13
C LYS A 172 0.00 4.32 0.98
N TYR A 173 -0.77 3.89 -0.03
CA TYR A 173 -1.11 2.50 -0.27
C TYR A 173 -0.53 1.99 -1.60
N ASN A 174 0.05 0.80 -1.57
CA ASN A 174 0.54 0.12 -2.76
C ASN A 174 -0.62 -0.44 -3.61
N PRO A 175 -0.37 -0.93 -4.84
CA PRO A 175 -1.43 -1.46 -5.71
C PRO A 175 -2.19 -2.68 -5.15
N ALA A 176 -1.62 -3.38 -4.17
CA ALA A 176 -2.28 -4.48 -3.46
C ALA A 176 -3.16 -4.00 -2.29
N GLY A 177 -3.30 -2.68 -2.10
CA GLY A 177 -4.09 -2.07 -1.04
C GLY A 177 -3.43 -2.11 0.33
N HIS A 178 -2.10 -2.22 0.42
CA HIS A 178 -1.35 -2.17 1.68
C HIS A 178 -0.67 -0.85 1.90
N VAL A 179 -0.69 -0.39 3.16
CA VAL A 179 0.10 0.74 3.59
C VAL A 179 1.58 0.49 3.33
N SER A 180 2.23 1.40 2.62
CA SER A 180 3.68 1.45 2.49
C SER A 180 4.25 2.33 3.59
N TRP A 181 4.81 1.71 4.61
CA TRP A 181 5.60 2.38 5.63
C TRP A 181 7.04 2.54 5.15
N ALA A 182 7.60 3.75 5.28
CA ALA A 182 9.02 4.01 5.06
C ALA A 182 9.87 3.52 6.24
N GLY A 183 9.35 3.61 7.47
CA GLY A 183 9.97 3.15 8.69
C GLY A 183 9.69 1.68 9.00
N ARG A 184 10.21 1.22 10.14
CA ARG A 184 10.02 -0.15 10.62
C ARG A 184 9.01 -0.22 11.75
N VAL A 185 8.25 -1.30 11.74
CA VAL A 185 7.42 -1.71 12.87
C VAL A 185 8.30 -2.53 13.84
N TYR A 186 8.63 -1.95 14.99
CA TYR A 186 9.41 -2.62 16.04
C TYR A 186 8.45 -3.40 16.97
N GLY A 187 8.52 -4.73 16.94
CA GLY A 187 7.72 -5.61 17.80
C GLY A 187 8.37 -6.98 17.95
N ASN A 188 7.71 -7.92 18.63
CA ASN A 188 8.19 -9.30 18.85
C ASN A 188 8.15 -10.17 17.56
N GLY A 189 8.85 -9.69 16.52
CA GLY A 189 9.24 -10.42 15.32
C GLY A 189 8.24 -10.40 14.16
N PHE A 190 8.55 -9.66 13.09
CA PHE A 190 8.18 -10.11 11.76
C PHE A 190 9.01 -11.36 11.46
N PHE A 191 8.36 -12.48 11.18
CA PHE A 191 9.07 -13.67 10.76
C PHE A 191 9.54 -13.51 9.32
N THR A 192 10.85 -13.55 9.10
CA THR A 192 11.41 -13.96 7.82
C THR A 192 11.12 -15.45 7.64
N VAL A 193 10.42 -15.82 6.55
CA VAL A 193 10.04 -17.21 6.20
C VAL A 193 11.24 -18.17 6.22
N LEU A 194 12.43 -17.64 6.00
CA LEU A 194 13.71 -18.30 6.20
C LEU A 194 14.46 -17.58 7.33
N PRO A 195 14.66 -18.19 8.52
CA PRO A 195 15.44 -17.57 9.59
C PRO A 195 16.88 -17.43 9.10
N ARG A 196 17.27 -16.22 8.69
CA ARG A 196 18.68 -15.88 8.57
C ARG A 196 19.13 -15.46 9.96
N ALA A 197 19.89 -16.32 10.64
CA ALA A 197 20.62 -15.90 11.81
C ALA A 197 21.48 -14.71 11.40
N GLY A 198 21.21 -13.53 11.99
CA GLY A 198 22.04 -12.35 11.75
C GLY A 198 23.48 -12.70 12.10
N ARG A 199 24.38 -12.63 11.13
CA ARG A 199 25.81 -12.86 11.36
C ARG A 199 26.48 -11.51 11.44
N ILE A 200 26.90 -11.14 12.65
CA ILE A 200 27.74 -9.96 12.85
C ILE A 200 29.09 -10.27 12.21
N TYR A 201 29.46 -9.55 11.15
CA TYR A 201 30.81 -9.65 10.60
C TYR A 201 31.76 -8.97 11.57
N GLN A 202 32.53 -9.79 12.28
CA GLN A 202 33.52 -9.32 13.24
C GLN A 202 34.87 -9.02 12.57
N GLY A 203 35.04 -9.32 11.28
CA GLY A 203 36.34 -9.28 10.62
C GLY A 203 37.29 -10.36 11.13
N ILE A 204 38.53 -10.34 10.64
CA ILE A 204 39.60 -11.20 11.15
C ILE A 204 39.97 -10.66 12.56
N TRP A 205 39.91 -11.52 13.57
CA TRP A 205 40.18 -11.19 14.98
C TRP A 205 39.27 -10.15 15.64
N GLY A 206 38.04 -9.93 15.15
CA GLY A 206 37.14 -8.95 15.79
C GLY A 206 37.43 -7.49 15.42
N THR A 207 38.23 -7.24 14.38
CA THR A 207 38.71 -5.90 14.00
C THR A 207 37.77 -5.13 13.07
N ALA A 208 36.69 -5.74 12.58
CA ALA A 208 35.77 -5.02 11.70
C ALA A 208 35.05 -3.89 12.47
N PRO A 209 34.86 -2.71 11.85
CA PRO A 209 34.03 -1.66 12.42
C PRO A 209 32.59 -2.17 12.60
N PHE A 210 31.90 -1.69 13.64
CA PHE A 210 30.50 -2.05 13.91
C PHE A 210 29.66 -1.88 12.64
N GLN A 211 29.07 -2.97 12.15
CA GLN A 211 28.20 -2.94 10.98
C GLN A 211 26.84 -2.36 11.31
N ARG A 212 26.13 -1.85 10.29
CA ARG A 212 24.71 -1.51 10.39
C ARG A 212 23.95 -2.68 11.02
N LEU A 213 23.38 -2.45 12.20
CA LEU A 213 22.43 -3.35 12.87
C LEU A 213 21.05 -3.39 12.18
N TYR A 214 20.91 -2.64 11.09
CA TYR A 214 19.68 -2.44 10.35
C TYR A 214 19.53 -3.50 9.26
N GLU A 215 18.61 -4.45 9.46
CA GLU A 215 18.20 -5.41 8.42
C GLU A 215 17.56 -4.65 7.24
N PRO A 216 17.68 -5.06 5.97
CA PRO A 216 16.84 -4.47 4.92
C PRO A 216 15.34 -4.69 5.20
N ALA A 217 14.46 -3.82 4.69
CA ALA A 217 13.02 -4.04 4.78
C ALA A 217 12.66 -5.41 4.17
N PRO A 218 11.67 -6.15 4.74
CA PRO A 218 11.30 -7.45 4.22
C PRO A 218 10.91 -7.37 2.75
N GLY A 219 11.44 -8.28 1.93
CA GLY A 219 11.15 -8.35 0.50
C GLY A 219 9.66 -8.63 0.24
N TRP A 220 9.19 -8.28 -0.97
CA TRP A 220 7.77 -8.42 -1.34
C TRP A 220 7.22 -9.85 -1.15
N ILE A 221 8.03 -10.89 -1.39
CA ILE A 221 7.65 -12.31 -1.22
C ILE A 221 7.43 -12.66 0.25
N SER A 222 8.30 -12.22 1.16
CA SER A 222 8.12 -12.46 2.60
C SER A 222 6.90 -11.73 3.14
N SER A 223 6.58 -10.57 2.59
CA SER A 223 5.40 -9.80 2.98
C SER A 223 4.12 -10.41 2.43
N LEU A 224 4.14 -11.05 1.25
CA LEU A 224 2.97 -11.69 0.63
C LEU A 224 2.30 -12.72 1.53
N VAL A 225 3.09 -13.59 2.19
CA VAL A 225 2.55 -14.66 3.06
C VAL A 225 1.86 -14.09 4.31
N LEU A 226 2.22 -12.86 4.70
CA LEU A 226 1.67 -12.17 5.86
C LEU A 226 0.48 -11.26 5.50
N MET A 227 0.16 -11.11 4.21
CA MET A 227 -0.97 -10.33 3.76
C MET A 227 -2.29 -11.07 4.03
N PRO A 228 -3.32 -10.41 4.59
CA PRO A 228 -4.66 -10.98 4.71
C PRO A 228 -5.20 -11.58 3.39
N GLU A 229 -4.85 -10.98 2.26
CA GLU A 229 -5.18 -11.38 0.90
C GLU A 229 -4.64 -12.75 0.52
N TRP A 230 -3.55 -13.20 1.15
CA TRP A 230 -2.96 -14.53 0.92
C TRP A 230 -3.97 -15.64 1.18
N PHE A 231 -4.87 -15.46 2.15
CA PHE A 231 -5.92 -16.44 2.45
C PHE A 231 -6.93 -16.59 1.30
N LEU A 232 -7.11 -15.57 0.45
CA LEU A 232 -7.92 -15.72 -0.76
C LEU A 232 -7.20 -16.55 -1.82
N ILE A 233 -5.88 -16.41 -1.93
CA ILE A 233 -5.04 -17.25 -2.81
C ILE A 233 -5.09 -18.71 -2.34
N VAL A 234 -4.95 -18.94 -1.03
CA VAL A 234 -5.09 -20.27 -0.43
C VAL A 234 -6.48 -20.86 -0.71
N GLY A 235 -7.55 -20.09 -0.52
CA GLY A 235 -8.91 -20.52 -0.82
C GLY A 235 -9.13 -20.85 -2.29
N LEU A 236 -8.56 -20.05 -3.19
CA LEU A 236 -8.62 -20.27 -4.64
C LEU A 236 -7.92 -21.56 -5.05
N LEU A 237 -6.70 -21.79 -4.55
CA LEU A 237 -5.92 -23.01 -4.83
C LEU A 237 -6.61 -24.25 -4.23
N ALA A 238 -7.17 -24.14 -3.03
CA ALA A 238 -7.95 -25.20 -2.40
C ALA A 238 -9.21 -25.54 -3.22
N LEU A 239 -9.92 -24.54 -3.74
CA LEU A 239 -11.08 -24.73 -4.62
C LEU A 239 -10.68 -25.45 -5.91
N LEU A 240 -9.61 -25.00 -6.58
CA LEU A 240 -9.09 -25.65 -7.79
C LEU A 240 -8.68 -27.10 -7.53
N THR A 241 -8.03 -27.36 -6.39
CA THR A 241 -7.66 -28.72 -5.98
C THR A 241 -8.92 -29.55 -5.69
N GLY A 242 -9.93 -28.99 -5.01
CA GLY A 242 -11.19 -29.69 -4.71
C GLY A 242 -11.99 -30.09 -5.95
N LEU A 243 -11.89 -29.31 -7.04
CA LEU A 243 -12.46 -29.67 -8.34
C LEU A 243 -11.83 -30.94 -8.95
N SER A 244 -10.74 -31.46 -8.37
CA SER A 244 -10.18 -32.75 -8.77
C SER A 244 -11.11 -33.93 -8.55
N TYR A 245 -12.13 -33.78 -7.70
CA TYR A 245 -13.23 -34.74 -7.59
C TYR A 245 -13.89 -34.98 -8.96
N SER A 246 -14.04 -33.93 -9.77
CA SER A 246 -14.56 -34.05 -11.13
C SER A 246 -13.49 -34.31 -12.19
N TRP A 247 -12.26 -33.82 -12.01
CA TRP A 247 -11.18 -33.98 -13.00
C TRP A 247 -9.82 -34.18 -12.34
N LYS A 248 -9.37 -35.45 -12.27
CA LYS A 248 -8.15 -35.87 -11.55
C LYS A 248 -6.88 -35.03 -11.84
N PRO A 249 -6.60 -34.54 -13.07
CA PRO A 249 -5.43 -33.70 -13.33
C PRO A 249 -5.31 -32.46 -12.44
N LEU A 250 -6.41 -31.94 -11.90
CA LEU A 250 -6.38 -30.82 -10.96
C LEU A 250 -5.70 -31.15 -9.61
N LEU A 251 -5.47 -32.43 -9.30
CA LEU A 251 -4.64 -32.84 -8.16
C LEU A 251 -3.20 -32.35 -8.26
N LEU A 252 -2.70 -32.01 -9.46
CA LEU A 252 -1.39 -31.37 -9.62
C LEU A 252 -1.30 -30.01 -8.90
N GLY A 253 -2.44 -29.38 -8.58
CA GLY A 253 -2.51 -28.19 -7.75
C GLY A 253 -2.34 -28.48 -6.25
N ALA A 254 -2.49 -29.72 -5.79
CA ALA A 254 -2.43 -30.07 -4.37
C ALA A 254 -1.10 -29.70 -3.70
N PRO A 255 0.09 -29.95 -4.30
CA PRO A 255 1.35 -29.51 -3.72
C PRO A 255 1.43 -27.98 -3.55
N LEU A 256 0.92 -27.21 -4.52
CA LEU A 256 0.89 -25.74 -4.43
C LEU A 256 -0.08 -25.26 -3.34
N SER A 257 -1.25 -25.87 -3.23
CA SER A 257 -2.22 -25.60 -2.16
C SER A 257 -1.64 -25.90 -0.78
N LEU A 258 -0.96 -27.04 -0.63
CA LEU A 258 -0.31 -27.45 0.61
C LEU A 258 0.85 -26.51 0.97
N LEU A 259 1.66 -26.08 0.00
CA LEU A 259 2.73 -25.10 0.24
C LEU A 259 2.16 -23.73 0.62
N ALA A 260 1.13 -23.27 -0.09
CA ALA A 260 0.50 -21.97 0.16
C ALA A 260 -0.18 -21.91 1.54
N LEU A 261 -0.79 -23.01 1.99
CA LEU A 261 -1.36 -23.13 3.33
C LEU A 261 -0.28 -23.40 4.40
N GLY A 262 0.76 -24.16 4.05
CA GLY A 262 1.84 -24.55 4.95
C GLY A 262 2.64 -23.35 5.45
N ALA A 263 2.88 -22.34 4.61
CA ALA A 263 3.62 -21.14 4.99
C ALA A 263 2.97 -20.33 6.14
N PRO A 264 1.69 -19.92 6.08
CA PRO A 264 1.03 -19.23 7.19
C PRO A 264 0.83 -20.13 8.42
N LEU A 265 0.61 -21.44 8.25
CA LEU A 265 0.56 -22.39 9.36
C LEU A 265 1.90 -22.49 10.10
N ALA A 266 2.99 -22.67 9.36
CA ALA A 266 4.34 -22.74 9.92
C ALA A 266 4.72 -21.42 10.60
N HIS A 267 4.35 -20.28 9.98
CA HIS A 267 4.54 -18.97 10.58
C HIS A 267 3.80 -18.85 11.92
N ALA A 268 2.50 -19.15 11.94
CA ALA A 268 1.70 -19.08 13.15
C ALA A 268 2.22 -19.99 14.27
N ALA A 269 2.61 -21.22 13.92
CA ALA A 269 3.19 -22.17 14.88
C ALA A 269 4.53 -21.68 15.43
N ALA A 270 5.43 -21.19 14.57
CA ALA A 270 6.72 -20.65 14.99
C ALA A 270 6.57 -19.41 15.88
N SER A 271 5.58 -18.55 15.60
CA SER A 271 5.27 -17.39 16.45
C SER A 271 4.66 -17.81 17.79
N GLY A 272 3.80 -18.83 17.82
CA GLY A 272 3.29 -19.39 19.07
C GLY A 272 4.39 -20.00 19.94
N ILE A 273 5.35 -20.72 19.34
CA ILE A 273 6.49 -21.31 20.06
C ILE A 273 7.43 -20.25 20.64
N ARG A 274 7.62 -19.13 19.91
CA ARG A 274 8.48 -18.00 20.34
C ARG A 274 7.75 -16.96 21.18
N ALA A 275 6.45 -17.14 21.42
CA ALA A 275 5.67 -16.23 22.24
C ALA A 275 6.37 -16.07 23.60
N SER A 276 6.65 -14.82 23.96
CA SER A 276 7.35 -14.48 25.19
C SER A 276 6.31 -13.95 26.17
N PRO A 277 5.83 -14.79 27.11
CA PRO A 277 4.84 -14.36 28.08
C PRO A 277 5.44 -13.30 29.01
N SER A 278 4.61 -12.39 29.50
CA SER A 278 5.04 -11.34 30.45
C SER A 278 5.55 -11.92 31.78
N ARG A 279 5.12 -13.14 32.11
CA ARG A 279 5.51 -13.87 33.33
C ARG A 279 6.06 -15.27 33.01
N PRO A 280 6.96 -15.81 33.86
CA PRO A 280 7.39 -17.20 33.75
C PRO A 280 6.22 -18.18 33.84
N THR A 281 6.16 -19.15 32.93
CA THR A 281 5.12 -20.20 32.96
C THR A 281 5.34 -21.17 34.11
N ARG A 282 4.28 -21.54 34.84
CA ARG A 282 4.39 -22.43 36.01
C ARG A 282 4.39 -23.91 35.65
N SER A 283 3.88 -24.27 34.46
CA SER A 283 3.82 -25.65 34.00
C SER A 283 3.99 -25.77 32.48
N PHE A 284 4.38 -26.97 32.02
CA PHE A 284 4.44 -27.29 30.60
C PHE A 284 3.06 -27.15 29.91
N VAL A 285 1.97 -27.52 30.61
CA VAL A 285 0.60 -27.38 30.08
C VAL A 285 0.24 -25.92 29.86
N GLU A 286 0.62 -25.02 30.77
CA GLU A 286 0.41 -23.58 30.60
C GLU A 286 1.18 -23.04 29.39
N LYS A 287 2.44 -23.46 29.21
CA LYS A 287 3.25 -23.09 28.06
C LYS A 287 2.64 -23.56 26.73
N VAL A 288 2.19 -24.82 26.65
CA VAL A 288 1.53 -25.36 25.45
C VAL A 288 0.22 -24.63 25.18
N ARG A 289 -0.57 -24.32 26.21
CA ARG A 289 -1.82 -23.56 26.07
C ARG A 289 -1.57 -22.17 25.52
N LEU A 290 -0.60 -21.43 26.06
CA LEU A 290 -0.24 -20.09 25.59
C LEU A 290 0.23 -20.14 24.13
N ALA A 291 1.16 -21.05 23.80
CA ALA A 291 1.64 -21.23 22.44
C ALA A 291 0.51 -21.59 21.46
N GLY A 292 -0.40 -22.48 21.85
CA GLY A 292 -1.56 -22.87 21.05
C GLY A 292 -2.52 -21.72 20.79
N VAL A 293 -2.86 -20.94 21.81
CA VAL A 293 -3.74 -19.77 21.65
C VAL A 293 -3.07 -18.68 20.82
N THR A 294 -1.80 -18.35 21.08
CA THR A 294 -1.06 -17.38 20.26
C THR A 294 -0.96 -17.83 18.80
N THR A 295 -0.72 -19.11 18.54
CA THR A 295 -0.75 -19.70 17.18
C THR A 295 -2.11 -19.46 16.53
N PHE A 296 -3.20 -19.77 17.25
CA PHE A 296 -4.55 -19.57 16.75
C PHE A 296 -4.86 -18.10 16.45
N LEU A 297 -4.38 -17.16 17.27
CA LEU A 297 -4.55 -15.72 17.03
C LEU A 297 -3.81 -15.24 15.78
N HIS A 298 -2.62 -15.79 15.48
CA HIS A 298 -1.89 -15.49 14.24
C HIS A 298 -2.62 -15.96 12.99
N LEU A 299 -3.38 -17.07 13.07
CA LEU A 299 -4.18 -17.56 11.95
C LEU A 299 -5.48 -16.76 11.76
N LEU A 300 -6.14 -16.39 12.86
CA LEU A 300 -7.41 -15.69 12.80
C LEU A 300 -7.29 -14.19 12.52
N GLN A 301 -6.18 -13.56 12.93
CA GLN A 301 -6.04 -12.12 12.78
C GLN A 301 -6.12 -11.63 11.34
N PRO A 302 -5.41 -12.23 10.36
CA PRO A 302 -5.46 -11.75 8.99
C PRO A 302 -6.87 -11.95 8.41
N LEU A 303 -7.56 -13.04 8.74
CA LEU A 303 -8.94 -13.27 8.32
C LEU A 303 -9.90 -12.22 8.90
N ALA A 304 -9.75 -11.87 10.18
CA ALA A 304 -10.54 -10.82 10.81
C ALA A 304 -10.25 -9.44 10.18
N ARG A 305 -8.98 -9.13 9.91
CA ARG A 305 -8.56 -7.91 9.22
C ARG A 305 -9.15 -7.84 7.81
N LEU A 306 -9.03 -8.91 7.03
CA LEU A 306 -9.55 -9.03 5.66
C LEU A 306 -11.06 -8.80 5.63
N PHE A 307 -11.80 -9.41 6.55
CA PHE A 307 -13.24 -9.21 6.63
C PHE A 307 -13.61 -7.73 6.86
N GLY A 308 -12.85 -7.03 7.71
CA GLY A 308 -13.00 -5.58 7.91
C GLY A 308 -12.72 -4.78 6.64
N ARG A 309 -11.62 -5.09 5.94
CA ARG A 309 -11.21 -4.43 4.69
C ARG A 309 -12.24 -4.61 3.58
N VAL A 310 -12.58 -5.86 3.26
CA VAL A 310 -13.51 -6.22 2.18
C VAL A 310 -14.90 -5.63 2.40
N ARG A 311 -15.43 -5.71 3.64
CA ARG A 311 -16.76 -5.19 3.95
C ARG A 311 -16.89 -3.68 3.73
N TRP A 312 -15.79 -2.93 3.83
CA TRP A 312 -15.77 -1.47 3.71
C TRP A 312 -15.15 -0.97 2.40
N GLY A 313 -14.96 -1.87 1.44
CA GLY A 313 -14.57 -1.56 0.06
C GLY A 313 -13.07 -1.58 -0.20
N LEU A 314 -12.23 -1.97 0.77
CA LEU A 314 -10.83 -2.25 0.53
C LEU A 314 -10.68 -3.73 0.16
N THR A 315 -10.86 -4.02 -1.11
CA THR A 315 -10.65 -5.36 -1.67
C THR A 315 -9.23 -5.50 -2.23
N PRO A 316 -8.65 -6.72 -2.27
CA PRO A 316 -7.35 -6.99 -2.90
C PRO A 316 -7.26 -6.50 -4.35
N TRP A 317 -8.41 -6.50 -5.01
CA TRP A 317 -8.67 -5.98 -6.32
C TRP A 317 -9.22 -4.58 -6.07
N ARG A 318 -8.44 -3.53 -6.26
CA ARG A 318 -8.93 -2.15 -6.15
C ARG A 318 -10.02 -1.94 -7.19
N TRP A 319 -11.22 -1.57 -6.75
CA TRP A 319 -12.31 -1.24 -7.68
C TRP A 319 -12.29 0.26 -7.90
N ILE A 320 -11.43 0.72 -8.82
CA ILE A 320 -11.60 2.06 -9.38
C ILE A 320 -12.76 1.92 -10.38
N LYS A 321 -13.95 2.37 -9.99
CA LYS A 321 -15.10 2.36 -10.88
C LYS A 321 -14.89 3.45 -11.93
N ALA A 322 -14.67 3.07 -13.19
CA ALA A 322 -14.74 4.03 -14.29
C ALA A 322 -16.15 4.63 -14.31
N GLU A 323 -16.26 5.97 -14.29
CA GLU A 323 -17.54 6.67 -14.41
C GLU A 323 -18.23 6.37 -15.75
N SER A 324 -17.42 6.04 -16.77
CA SER A 324 -17.84 5.69 -18.13
C SER A 324 -17.09 4.43 -18.58
N PRO A 325 -17.66 3.21 -18.48
CA PRO A 325 -16.97 2.01 -18.90
C PRO A 325 -16.67 2.07 -20.40
N SER A 326 -15.40 1.93 -20.77
CA SER A 326 -14.94 1.89 -22.15
C SER A 326 -14.13 0.62 -22.40
N LEU A 327 -13.72 0.37 -23.65
CA LEU A 327 -12.81 -0.74 -23.94
C LEU A 327 -11.38 -0.27 -23.70
N PRO A 328 -10.54 -1.00 -22.94
CA PRO A 328 -9.15 -0.64 -22.73
C PRO A 328 -8.41 -0.75 -24.07
N ARG A 329 -8.24 0.39 -24.73
CA ARG A 329 -7.56 0.52 -26.03
C ARG A 329 -6.45 1.55 -25.93
N ALA A 330 -5.50 1.48 -26.84
CA ALA A 330 -4.50 2.53 -26.94
C ALA A 330 -5.17 3.82 -27.45
N HIS A 331 -4.97 4.92 -26.73
CA HIS A 331 -5.44 6.24 -27.13
C HIS A 331 -4.25 7.13 -27.49
N SER A 332 -4.41 7.88 -28.57
CA SER A 332 -3.50 8.96 -28.94
C SER A 332 -4.28 10.26 -28.88
N ILE A 333 -3.79 11.23 -28.12
CA ILE A 333 -4.38 12.56 -28.01
C ILE A 333 -3.37 13.54 -28.57
N VAL A 334 -3.83 14.44 -29.43
CA VAL A 334 -3.01 15.51 -29.99
C VAL A 334 -3.59 16.82 -29.50
N LEU A 335 -2.75 17.64 -28.90
CA LEU A 335 -3.09 18.93 -28.33
C LEU A 335 -2.20 19.98 -29.00
N TRP A 336 -2.82 21.06 -29.44
CA TRP A 336 -2.10 22.25 -29.88
C TRP A 336 -2.06 23.25 -28.74
N SER A 337 -0.89 23.82 -28.46
CA SER A 337 -0.73 24.86 -27.45
C SER A 337 -0.03 26.05 -28.08
N GLU A 338 -0.61 27.23 -27.88
CA GLU A 338 -0.07 28.51 -28.35
C GLU A 338 1.04 29.04 -27.42
N VAL A 339 1.19 28.45 -26.23
CA VAL A 339 2.16 28.86 -25.21
C VAL A 339 3.20 27.77 -25.02
N TRP A 340 4.48 28.16 -25.06
CA TRP A 340 5.57 27.25 -24.79
C TRP A 340 5.57 26.90 -23.31
N ARG A 341 5.62 25.60 -23.00
CA ARG A 341 5.81 25.10 -21.64
C ARG A 341 6.80 23.95 -21.66
N ALA A 342 7.56 23.82 -20.58
CA ALA A 342 8.49 22.71 -20.46
C ALA A 342 7.73 21.37 -20.40
N THR A 343 8.25 20.33 -21.05
CA THR A 343 7.67 18.98 -21.02
C THR A 343 7.50 18.47 -19.59
N GLN A 344 8.48 18.75 -18.72
CA GLN A 344 8.44 18.35 -17.31
C GLN A 344 7.26 19.00 -16.58
N GLU A 345 7.03 20.30 -16.79
CA GLU A 345 5.93 21.04 -16.15
C GLU A 345 4.57 20.45 -16.54
N ARG A 346 4.38 20.13 -17.83
CA ARG A 346 3.15 19.49 -18.32
C ARG A 346 2.97 18.06 -17.74
N LEU A 347 4.06 17.30 -17.57
CA LEU A 347 4.00 15.98 -16.94
C LEU A 347 3.64 16.09 -15.44
N GLU A 348 4.22 17.06 -14.73
CA GLU A 348 3.95 17.32 -13.32
C GLU A 348 2.50 17.77 -13.09
N GLU A 349 1.93 18.56 -13.99
CA GLU A 349 0.50 18.92 -13.93
C GLU A 349 -0.44 17.74 -14.12
N VAL A 350 -0.15 16.86 -15.09
CA VAL A 350 -0.96 15.65 -15.28
C VAL A 350 -0.80 14.71 -14.10
N GLU A 351 0.40 14.56 -13.55
CA GLU A 351 0.64 13.82 -12.31
C GLU A 351 -0.16 14.43 -11.14
N PHE A 352 -0.19 15.75 -11.02
CA PHE A 352 -0.97 16.45 -10.00
C PHE A 352 -2.48 16.22 -10.17
N ALA A 353 -3.01 16.35 -11.38
CA ALA A 353 -4.41 16.07 -11.68
C ALA A 353 -4.80 14.62 -11.35
N LEU A 354 -3.93 13.65 -11.68
CA LEU A 354 -4.12 12.25 -11.31
C LEU A 354 -4.13 12.03 -9.79
N LYS A 355 -3.28 12.75 -9.05
CA LYS A 355 -3.27 12.72 -7.57
C LYS A 355 -4.53 13.37 -6.99
N GLU A 356 -5.05 14.44 -7.58
CA GLU A 356 -6.33 15.06 -7.19
C GLU A 356 -7.51 14.09 -7.38
N LEU A 357 -7.45 13.24 -8.42
CA LEU A 357 -8.40 12.15 -8.63
C LEU A 357 -8.20 10.98 -7.65
N GLY A 358 -7.25 11.07 -6.71
CA GLY A 358 -6.94 10.04 -5.73
C GLY A 358 -6.24 8.81 -6.33
N VAL A 359 -5.61 8.95 -7.49
CA VAL A 359 -4.95 7.84 -8.17
C VAL A 359 -3.46 7.82 -7.86
N VAL A 360 -2.93 6.63 -7.58
CA VAL A 360 -1.48 6.44 -7.39
C VAL A 360 -0.79 6.52 -8.74
N VAL A 361 0.24 7.37 -8.84
CA VAL A 361 1.04 7.53 -10.05
C VAL A 361 2.49 7.14 -9.77
N ARG A 362 3.10 6.43 -10.73
CA ARG A 362 4.53 6.11 -10.72
C ARG A 362 5.22 6.87 -11.85
N ARG A 363 6.35 7.50 -11.55
CA ARG A 363 7.24 8.09 -12.57
C ARG A 363 8.09 7.00 -13.21
N GLY A 364 8.30 7.11 -14.52
CA GLY A 364 9.28 6.30 -15.25
C GLY A 364 10.70 6.62 -14.79
N GLY A 365 11.58 5.62 -14.84
CA GLY A 365 13.01 5.85 -14.64
C GLY A 365 13.71 6.29 -15.93
N ASP A 366 15.00 6.62 -15.83
CA ASP A 366 15.83 7.15 -16.92
C ASP A 366 15.88 6.26 -18.18
N PHE A 367 15.57 4.97 -18.04
CA PHE A 367 15.61 3.97 -19.12
C PHE A 367 14.23 3.46 -19.56
N ASP A 368 13.16 3.99 -18.96
CA ASP A 368 11.80 3.59 -19.29
C ASP A 368 11.31 4.28 -20.58
N ASN A 369 10.54 3.57 -21.38
CA ASN A 369 9.94 4.11 -22.61
C ASN A 369 8.55 4.74 -22.40
N TRP A 370 8.27 5.14 -21.16
CA TRP A 370 7.00 5.70 -20.67
C TRP A 370 7.30 6.70 -19.55
N ASP A 371 6.48 7.73 -19.41
CA ASP A 371 6.72 8.83 -18.46
C ASP A 371 6.00 8.61 -17.13
N LEU A 372 4.71 8.21 -17.19
CA LEU A 372 3.89 7.95 -16.02
C LEU A 372 3.18 6.59 -16.15
N GLU A 373 3.08 5.84 -15.05
CA GLU A 373 2.29 4.60 -14.96
C GLU A 373 1.23 4.75 -13.86
N ILE A 374 -0.02 4.42 -14.22
CA ILE A 374 -1.20 4.48 -13.38
C ILE A 374 -1.62 3.05 -13.04
N PRO A 375 -1.17 2.47 -11.91
CA PRO A 375 -1.69 1.20 -11.43
C PRO A 375 -3.13 1.34 -10.93
N SER A 376 -4.05 0.55 -11.49
CA SER A 376 -5.44 0.45 -11.02
C SER A 376 -5.67 -0.77 -10.12
N GLY A 377 -4.77 -1.75 -10.16
CA GLY A 377 -4.76 -2.90 -9.25
C GLY A 377 -3.57 -3.84 -9.52
N LEU A 378 -3.76 -5.13 -9.27
CA LEU A 378 -2.76 -6.19 -9.50
C LEU A 378 -2.76 -6.73 -10.93
N LEU A 379 -3.85 -6.51 -11.68
CA LEU A 379 -4.12 -7.09 -12.98
C LEU A 379 -3.98 -6.08 -14.12
N GLY A 380 -4.23 -4.79 -13.87
CA GLY A 380 -4.22 -3.75 -14.90
C GLY A 380 -3.56 -2.42 -14.47
N SER A 381 -2.87 -1.81 -15.43
CA SER A 381 -2.36 -0.43 -15.34
C SER A 381 -2.51 0.29 -16.68
N ALA A 382 -2.31 1.61 -16.70
CA ALA A 382 -2.16 2.40 -17.92
C ALA A 382 -0.81 3.13 -17.90
N ARG A 383 -0.11 3.14 -19.03
CA ARG A 383 1.14 3.88 -19.22
C ARG A 383 0.91 5.08 -20.12
N LEU A 384 1.44 6.22 -19.71
CA LEU A 384 1.38 7.46 -20.46
C LEU A 384 2.76 7.73 -21.04
N ARG A 385 2.75 8.22 -22.27
CA ARG A 385 3.92 8.77 -22.93
C ARG A 385 3.54 10.09 -23.57
N MET A 386 4.34 11.13 -23.36
CA MET A 386 4.17 12.44 -23.96
C MET A 386 5.34 12.73 -24.91
N VAL A 387 5.03 13.41 -26.01
CA VAL A 387 6.01 14.01 -26.90
C VAL A 387 5.54 15.42 -27.18
N ALA A 388 6.43 16.41 -27.04
CA ALA A 388 6.18 17.77 -27.44
C ALA A 388 7.05 18.09 -28.67
N GLU A 389 6.41 18.47 -29.77
CA GLU A 389 7.07 19.00 -30.96
C GLU A 389 7.03 20.54 -30.88
N GLU A 390 8.20 21.17 -30.96
CA GLU A 390 8.32 22.63 -30.89
C GLU A 390 8.13 23.25 -32.27
N HIS A 391 7.30 24.29 -32.34
CA HIS A 391 7.04 25.10 -33.52
C HIS A 391 7.48 26.55 -33.28
N TYR A 392 7.56 27.32 -34.37
CA TYR A 392 7.93 28.73 -34.32
C TYR A 392 7.01 29.54 -33.38
N GLN A 393 7.55 30.63 -32.81
CA GLN A 393 6.82 31.52 -31.89
C GLN A 393 6.32 30.86 -30.59
N GLY A 394 7.02 29.83 -30.10
CA GLY A 394 6.69 29.19 -28.82
C GLY A 394 5.46 28.26 -28.89
N ARG A 395 4.95 27.97 -30.07
CA ARG A 395 3.86 27.02 -30.26
C ARG A 395 4.36 25.60 -30.07
N GLN A 396 3.53 24.74 -29.50
CA GLN A 396 3.87 23.34 -29.27
C GLN A 396 2.74 22.41 -29.73
N LEU A 397 3.10 21.36 -30.45
CA LEU A 397 2.21 20.23 -30.71
C LEU A 397 2.53 19.12 -29.71
N VAL A 398 1.64 18.91 -28.75
CA VAL A 398 1.80 17.91 -27.70
C VAL A 398 1.01 16.65 -28.07
N ARG A 399 1.69 15.52 -28.11
CA ARG A 399 1.09 14.20 -28.38
C ARG A 399 1.18 13.34 -27.14
N TRP A 400 0.04 12.91 -26.64
CA TRP A 400 -0.06 11.91 -25.59
C TRP A 400 -0.41 10.56 -26.17
N ARG A 401 0.23 9.52 -25.66
CA ARG A 401 -0.14 8.13 -25.92
C ARG A 401 -0.43 7.44 -24.60
N VAL A 402 -1.67 6.99 -24.44
CA VAL A 402 -2.12 6.19 -23.29
C VAL A 402 -2.22 4.74 -23.73
N LEU A 403 -1.48 3.86 -23.07
CA LEU A 403 -1.39 2.44 -23.38
C LEU A 403 -1.90 1.61 -22.19
N PRO A 404 -3.04 0.90 -22.31
CA PRO A 404 -3.44 -0.05 -21.29
C PRO A 404 -2.43 -1.21 -21.26
N LYS A 405 -2.09 -1.65 -20.06
CA LYS A 405 -1.11 -2.70 -19.81
C LYS A 405 -1.67 -3.71 -18.82
N CYS A 406 -1.88 -4.92 -19.32
CA CYS A 406 -2.21 -6.05 -18.46
C CYS A 406 -0.96 -6.57 -17.73
N SER A 407 -1.15 -7.01 -16.50
CA SER A 407 -0.13 -7.70 -15.71
C SER A 407 0.30 -8.98 -16.40
N ARG A 408 1.61 -9.17 -16.58
CA ARG A 408 2.17 -10.41 -17.16
C ARG A 408 1.77 -11.63 -16.35
N ILE A 409 1.78 -11.51 -15.01
CA ILE A 409 1.37 -12.58 -14.11
C ILE A 409 -0.11 -12.89 -14.31
N GLY A 410 -0.96 -11.86 -14.38
CA GLY A 410 -2.41 -12.02 -14.65
C GLY A 410 -2.68 -12.74 -15.97
N LEU A 411 -1.96 -12.39 -17.04
CA LEU A 411 -2.08 -13.04 -18.36
C LEU A 411 -1.63 -14.51 -18.36
N VAL A 412 -0.56 -14.83 -17.62
CA VAL A 412 -0.08 -16.22 -17.46
C VAL A 412 -1.11 -17.05 -16.70
N VAL A 413 -1.65 -16.53 -15.59
CA VAL A 413 -2.69 -17.20 -14.81
C VAL A 413 -3.96 -17.39 -15.65
N LEU A 414 -4.41 -16.36 -16.37
CA LEU A 414 -5.57 -16.43 -17.25
C LEU A 414 -5.40 -17.50 -18.33
N SER A 415 -4.24 -17.50 -19.02
CA SER A 415 -3.92 -18.51 -20.04
C SER A 415 -3.91 -19.92 -19.46
N ALA A 416 -3.36 -20.10 -18.26
CA ALA A 416 -3.36 -21.39 -17.58
C ALA A 416 -4.79 -21.86 -17.24
N LEU A 417 -5.65 -20.99 -16.70
CA LEU A 417 -7.05 -21.32 -16.42
C LEU A 417 -7.81 -21.69 -17.71
N ILE A 418 -7.59 -20.99 -18.81
CA ILE A 418 -8.20 -21.31 -20.10
C ILE A 418 -7.74 -22.69 -20.59
N ALA A 419 -6.45 -23.00 -20.53
CA ALA A 419 -5.92 -24.30 -20.91
C ALA A 419 -6.50 -25.44 -20.05
N ILE A 420 -6.63 -25.21 -18.74
CA ILE A 420 -7.27 -26.13 -17.80
C ILE A 420 -8.75 -26.34 -18.14
N ALA A 421 -9.49 -25.27 -18.46
CA ALA A 421 -10.90 -25.37 -18.85
C ALA A 421 -11.07 -26.19 -20.16
N ILE A 422 -10.22 -25.95 -21.16
CA ILE A 422 -10.24 -26.72 -22.41
C ILE A 422 -9.95 -28.21 -22.13
N GLY A 423 -8.93 -28.51 -21.33
CA GLY A 423 -8.60 -29.89 -20.93
C GLY A 423 -9.72 -30.59 -20.15
N ALA A 424 -10.40 -29.88 -19.26
CA ALA A 424 -11.57 -30.41 -18.56
C ALA A 424 -12.74 -30.68 -19.52
N GLY A 425 -12.95 -29.80 -20.51
CA GLY A 425 -13.97 -29.95 -21.54
C GLY A 425 -13.73 -31.17 -22.44
N THR A 426 -12.50 -31.39 -22.91
CA THR A 426 -12.14 -32.57 -23.72
C THR A 426 -12.29 -33.87 -22.92
N ALA A 427 -12.04 -33.83 -21.61
CA ALA A 427 -12.26 -34.94 -20.69
C ALA A 427 -13.72 -35.12 -20.25
N ARG A 428 -14.67 -34.33 -20.78
CA ARG A 428 -16.10 -34.33 -20.40
C ARG A 428 -16.36 -34.09 -18.90
N ALA A 429 -15.42 -33.45 -18.21
CA ALA A 429 -15.55 -33.06 -16.81
C ALA A 429 -16.27 -31.70 -16.70
N TRP A 430 -17.59 -31.71 -16.93
CA TRP A 430 -18.39 -30.48 -17.11
C TRP A 430 -18.38 -29.54 -15.90
N THR A 431 -18.38 -30.06 -14.67
CA THR A 431 -18.38 -29.22 -13.46
C THR A 431 -17.05 -28.50 -13.28
N ALA A 432 -15.93 -29.20 -13.48
CA ALA A 432 -14.59 -28.59 -13.49
C ALA A 432 -14.45 -27.58 -14.64
N CYS A 433 -14.90 -27.92 -15.84
CA CYS A 433 -14.87 -27.04 -17.01
C CYS A 433 -15.66 -25.74 -16.75
N ALA A 434 -16.92 -25.85 -16.30
CA ALA A 434 -17.77 -24.69 -16.02
C ALA A 434 -17.20 -23.81 -14.91
N SER A 435 -16.69 -24.41 -13.82
CA SER A 435 -16.11 -23.67 -12.69
C SER A 435 -14.86 -22.91 -13.11
N VAL A 436 -13.91 -23.57 -13.80
CA VAL A 436 -12.66 -22.93 -14.23
C VAL A 436 -12.92 -21.89 -15.31
N THR A 437 -13.90 -22.11 -16.19
CA THR A 437 -14.34 -21.10 -17.18
C THR A 437 -14.93 -19.87 -16.50
N MET A 438 -15.76 -20.05 -15.47
CA MET A 438 -16.27 -18.92 -14.68
C MET A 438 -15.12 -18.14 -14.03
N MET A 439 -14.13 -18.83 -13.46
CA MET A 439 -12.95 -18.20 -12.85
C MET A 439 -12.11 -17.44 -13.88
N SER A 440 -11.89 -17.99 -15.07
CA SER A 440 -11.13 -17.32 -16.14
C SER A 440 -11.88 -16.09 -16.68
N LEU A 441 -13.21 -16.18 -16.83
CA LEU A 441 -14.05 -15.05 -17.22
C LEU A 441 -14.01 -13.92 -16.18
N LEU A 442 -14.16 -14.24 -14.89
CA LEU A 442 -14.08 -13.25 -13.82
C LEU A 442 -12.72 -12.56 -13.77
N LEU A 443 -11.62 -13.32 -13.92
CA LEU A 443 -10.26 -12.77 -13.96
C LEU A 443 -10.05 -11.88 -15.20
N GLY A 444 -10.52 -12.33 -16.37
CA GLY A 444 -10.45 -11.57 -17.61
C GLY A 444 -11.24 -10.27 -17.55
N LEU A 445 -12.48 -10.31 -17.06
CA LEU A 445 -13.31 -9.13 -16.84
C LEU A 445 -12.69 -8.16 -15.85
N SER A 446 -12.15 -8.66 -14.72
CA SER A 446 -11.46 -7.83 -13.73
C SER A 446 -10.22 -7.16 -14.33
N THR A 447 -9.44 -7.88 -15.14
CA THR A 447 -8.26 -7.33 -15.85
C THR A 447 -8.67 -6.22 -16.82
N LEU A 448 -9.75 -6.42 -17.58
CA LEU A 448 -10.26 -5.42 -18.51
C LEU A 448 -10.77 -4.16 -17.77
N GLN A 449 -11.49 -4.36 -16.67
CA GLN A 449 -12.00 -3.27 -15.83
C GLN A 449 -10.87 -2.46 -15.20
N GLU A 450 -9.83 -3.10 -14.65
CA GLU A 450 -8.67 -2.40 -14.08
C GLU A 450 -7.94 -1.58 -15.14
N CYS A 451 -7.70 -2.16 -16.33
CA CYS A 451 -7.07 -1.46 -17.45
C CYS A 451 -7.93 -0.28 -17.96
N ASP A 452 -9.25 -0.46 -18.04
CA ASP A 452 -10.18 0.58 -18.47
C ASP A 452 -10.22 1.74 -17.46
N ALA A 453 -10.34 1.44 -16.17
CA ALA A 453 -10.32 2.46 -15.12
C ALA A 453 -9.01 3.26 -15.11
N ALA A 454 -7.85 2.60 -15.24
CA ALA A 454 -6.57 3.29 -15.37
C ALA A 454 -6.51 4.21 -16.59
N THR A 455 -7.04 3.74 -17.72
CA THR A 455 -7.07 4.48 -18.98
C THR A 455 -8.01 5.67 -18.88
N ALA A 456 -9.20 5.50 -18.31
CA ALA A 456 -10.19 6.56 -18.11
C ALA A 456 -9.65 7.68 -17.21
N SER A 457 -8.99 7.34 -16.10
CA SER A 457 -8.32 8.33 -15.23
C SER A 457 -7.22 9.09 -15.97
N ALA A 458 -6.41 8.40 -16.80
CA ALA A 458 -5.39 9.05 -17.64
C ALA A 458 -6.02 10.06 -18.62
N LEU A 459 -7.05 9.63 -19.33
CA LEU A 459 -7.74 10.45 -20.33
C LEU A 459 -8.38 11.68 -19.67
N ARG A 460 -9.03 11.50 -18.52
CA ARG A 460 -9.64 12.58 -17.75
C ARG A 460 -8.59 13.61 -17.29
N ALA A 461 -7.49 13.17 -16.70
CA ALA A 461 -6.43 14.06 -16.25
C ALA A 461 -5.80 14.85 -17.40
N ILE A 462 -5.61 14.21 -18.57
CA ILE A 462 -5.12 14.92 -19.77
C ILE A 462 -6.18 15.90 -20.26
N GLN A 463 -7.46 15.52 -20.31
CA GLN A 463 -8.55 16.38 -20.81
C GLN A 463 -8.81 17.59 -19.92
N GLU A 464 -8.87 17.42 -18.60
CA GLU A 464 -9.08 18.52 -17.64
C GLU A 464 -7.96 19.57 -17.74
N ARG A 465 -6.73 19.15 -18.10
CA ARG A 465 -5.58 20.04 -18.29
C ARG A 465 -5.34 20.44 -19.76
N ALA A 466 -6.05 19.82 -20.70
CA ALA A 466 -5.99 20.14 -22.13
C ALA A 466 -6.85 21.35 -22.51
N VAL A 467 -7.75 21.82 -21.65
CA VAL A 467 -8.60 22.99 -21.91
C VAL A 467 -7.80 24.28 -21.67
N GLU A 468 -6.88 24.57 -22.59
CA GLU A 468 -6.61 25.96 -22.99
C GLU A 468 -7.66 26.33 -24.06
N PRO A 469 -8.19 27.56 -24.10
CA PRO A 469 -9.30 27.91 -24.98
C PRO A 469 -8.85 28.01 -26.45
N SER A 470 -8.71 26.88 -27.13
CA SER A 470 -9.35 26.59 -28.43
C SER A 470 -8.87 25.25 -29.00
N SER A 471 -9.82 24.44 -29.47
CA SER A 471 -9.64 23.32 -30.42
C SER A 471 -8.93 22.03 -29.96
N ALA A 472 -9.50 21.31 -28.97
CA ALA A 472 -9.23 19.87 -28.84
C ALA A 472 -10.14 19.07 -29.80
N GLN A 473 -9.59 18.59 -30.93
CA GLN A 473 -10.26 17.57 -31.76
C GLN A 473 -9.81 16.17 -31.35
N LEU A 474 -10.74 15.37 -30.81
CA LEU A 474 -10.54 13.93 -30.58
C LEU A 474 -10.60 13.19 -31.93
N VAL A 475 -9.45 12.70 -32.42
CA VAL A 475 -9.41 11.85 -33.61
C VAL A 475 -9.37 10.37 -33.18
N PRO A 476 -10.37 9.53 -33.51
CA PRO A 476 -10.29 8.09 -33.29
C PRO A 476 -9.26 7.46 -34.24
N GLY A 477 -8.34 6.65 -33.68
CA GLY A 477 -7.24 6.04 -34.42
C GLY A 477 -7.69 5.17 -35.59
N HIS A 478 -7.14 5.45 -36.78
CA HIS A 478 -7.25 4.58 -37.96
C HIS A 478 -6.19 3.48 -37.95
N SER A 479 -6.65 2.25 -38.17
CA SER A 479 -5.83 1.07 -38.45
C SER A 479 -5.28 1.10 -39.88
N LYS A 480 -3.98 0.83 -40.02
CA LYS A 480 -3.21 0.41 -41.21
C LYS A 480 -3.86 0.58 -42.60
N GLY A 481 -3.21 1.38 -43.48
CA GLY A 481 -3.43 1.33 -44.93
C GLY A 481 -2.49 2.23 -45.72
N THR A 482 -1.56 1.61 -46.45
CA THR A 482 -0.99 1.98 -47.77
C THR A 482 -0.51 3.41 -48.05
N PHE A 483 0.80 3.52 -48.32
CA PHE A 483 1.45 4.62 -49.03
C PHE A 483 0.66 4.99 -50.30
N HIS A 484 0.21 6.24 -50.39
CA HIS A 484 -0.11 6.87 -51.66
C HIS A 484 0.77 8.11 -51.87
N THR A 485 1.49 8.02 -52.98
CA THR A 485 2.25 9.01 -53.75
C THR A 485 1.74 10.45 -53.65
N ALA A 486 2.66 11.37 -53.33
CA ALA A 486 2.50 12.81 -53.47
C ALA A 486 2.48 13.23 -54.95
N PRO A 487 1.73 14.29 -55.35
CA PRO A 487 1.91 14.93 -56.63
C PRO A 487 3.03 15.99 -56.59
N GLN A 488 3.88 15.94 -57.62
CA GLN A 488 4.91 16.92 -57.95
C GLN A 488 4.30 18.27 -58.39
N SER A 489 4.88 19.38 -57.93
CA SER A 489 5.17 20.53 -58.80
C SER A 489 6.28 21.44 -58.21
N MET A 490 7.33 21.63 -59.03
CA MET A 490 8.15 22.83 -59.29
C MET A 490 8.54 23.77 -58.13
N ALA A 491 9.76 24.31 -58.01
CA ALA A 491 10.98 24.22 -58.80
C ALA A 491 12.12 24.93 -58.02
N ASN A 492 13.35 24.44 -58.24
CA ASN A 492 14.63 25.15 -58.30
C ASN A 492 14.98 26.20 -57.25
N TYR A 493 15.97 25.88 -56.39
CA TYR A 493 17.15 26.75 -56.15
C TYR A 493 18.28 25.91 -55.51
N VAL A 494 19.42 25.81 -56.18
CA VAL A 494 20.72 25.31 -55.67
C VAL A 494 21.79 26.30 -56.14
N PRO A 495 22.71 26.73 -55.27
CA PRO A 495 24.12 26.32 -55.39
C PRO A 495 24.71 25.90 -54.02
N ALA A 496 25.34 24.73 -53.91
CA ALA A 496 26.78 24.50 -54.02
C ALA A 496 27.62 25.23 -52.95
N ILE A 497 28.09 24.49 -51.94
CA ILE A 497 29.18 24.91 -51.03
C ILE A 497 30.25 23.83 -51.06
N GLY A 498 31.46 24.26 -51.39
CA GLY A 498 32.66 23.46 -51.54
C GLY A 498 33.37 23.12 -50.24
N SER A 499 34.32 22.21 -50.39
CA SER A 499 35.29 21.72 -49.43
C SER A 499 36.10 22.83 -48.75
N ILE A 500 36.32 22.69 -47.45
CA ILE A 500 37.43 23.35 -46.75
C ILE A 500 38.27 22.27 -46.07
N ALA A 501 39.57 22.44 -46.28
CA ALA A 501 40.67 21.54 -45.97
C ALA A 501 41.10 21.60 -44.50
N GLU A 502 41.76 20.52 -44.09
CA GLU A 502 42.62 20.39 -42.93
C GLU A 502 43.80 21.39 -43.00
N GLY A 503 44.19 21.89 -41.83
CA GLY A 503 45.41 22.69 -41.63
C GLY A 503 45.79 22.64 -40.15
N GLU A 504 46.99 22.13 -39.90
CA GLU A 504 47.69 22.00 -38.62
C GLU A 504 47.95 23.37 -37.96
N ASP A 505 47.87 23.40 -36.63
CA ASP A 505 48.91 23.89 -35.69
C ASP A 505 48.59 23.44 -34.26
#